data_AF-A0A519R930-F1
#
_entry.id   AF-A0A519R930-F1
#
_cell.length_a   1.000
_cell.length_b   1.000
_cell.length_c   1.000
_cell.angle_alpha   90.00
_cell.angle_beta   90.00
_cell.angle_gamma   90.00
#
_symmetry.space_group_name_H-M   'P 1'
#
loop_
_entity.id
_entity.type
_entity.pdbx_description
1 polymer ?
#
loop_
_entity_poly.entity_id
_entity_poly.type
_entity_poly.pdbx_seq_one_letter_code
_entity_poly.pdbx_strand_id
1 'polypeptide(L)'
;MWKSHPKALPYLFLSEMWERFGYYLMIGIFTLYLKDVEAGFAMTEKEASDLYGTFIALVFLTPFIGGLVADRYLGYRKSIVLGGLMMGAGYFMMGIHSLTMLYVAMTLVIV
;
A
#
# COMPACT_ATOMS: atom_id res chain seq x y z
N MET A 1 -27.21 -8.16 -12.65
CA MET A 1 -26.66 -7.49 -11.45
C MET A 1 -26.23 -6.05 -11.70
N TRP A 2 -25.45 -5.74 -12.76
CA TRP A 2 -24.89 -4.39 -12.96
C TRP A 2 -25.81 -3.34 -13.62
N LYS A 3 -26.95 -3.75 -14.22
CA LYS A 3 -27.84 -2.86 -14.97
C LYS A 3 -28.59 -1.82 -14.11
N SER A 4 -28.64 -2.01 -12.80
CA SER A 4 -29.32 -1.11 -11.84
C SER A 4 -28.39 -0.11 -11.15
N HIS A 5 -27.09 -0.09 -11.51
CA HIS A 5 -26.08 0.74 -10.86
C HIS A 5 -25.39 1.68 -11.85
N PRO A 6 -24.82 2.81 -11.38
CA PRO A 6 -24.07 3.73 -12.22
C PRO A 6 -22.95 3.02 -12.99
N LYS A 7 -22.75 3.40 -14.25
CA LYS A 7 -21.73 2.77 -15.13
C LYS A 7 -20.29 2.86 -14.58
N ALA A 8 -20.02 3.79 -13.67
CA ALA A 8 -18.73 3.95 -13.01
C ALA A 8 -18.48 2.95 -11.87
N LEU A 9 -19.54 2.39 -11.27
CA LEU A 9 -19.43 1.54 -10.08
C LEU A 9 -18.57 0.29 -10.30
N PRO A 10 -18.68 -0.47 -11.42
CA PRO A 10 -17.84 -1.65 -11.62
C PRO A 10 -16.34 -1.31 -11.64
N TYR A 11 -15.97 -0.15 -12.17
CA TYR A 11 -14.57 0.29 -12.23
C TYR A 11 -14.03 0.63 -10.84
N LEU A 12 -14.81 1.36 -10.05
CA LEU A 12 -14.45 1.72 -8.67
C LEU A 12 -14.41 0.48 -7.76
N PHE A 13 -15.36 -0.45 -7.95
CA PHE A 13 -15.40 -1.69 -7.19
C PHE A 13 -14.16 -2.53 -7.47
N LEU A 14 -13.81 -2.74 -8.74
CA LEU A 14 -12.65 -3.54 -9.10
C LEU A 14 -11.35 -2.86 -8.65
N SER A 15 -11.22 -1.54 -8.78
CA SER A 15 -10.03 -0.84 -8.31
C SER A 15 -9.84 -0.96 -6.80
N GLU A 16 -10.91 -0.76 -6.01
CA GLU A 16 -10.84 -0.90 -4.55
C GLU A 16 -10.57 -2.35 -4.15
N MET A 17 -11.21 -3.32 -4.82
CA MET A 17 -11.00 -4.74 -4.54
C MET A 17 -9.53 -5.15 -4.71
N TRP A 18 -8.88 -4.70 -5.80
CA TRP A 18 -7.47 -5.02 -6.06
C TRP A 18 -6.52 -4.29 -5.11
N GLU A 19 -6.82 -3.03 -4.77
CA GLU A 19 -6.08 -2.28 -3.74
C GLU A 19 -6.10 -3.02 -2.41
N ARG A 20 -7.30 -3.38 -1.93
CA ARG A 20 -7.49 -4.10 -0.66
C ARG A 20 -6.83 -5.47 -0.69
N PHE A 21 -6.97 -6.21 -1.79
CA PHE A 21 -6.33 -7.51 -1.95
C PHE A 21 -4.81 -7.41 -1.78
N GLY A 22 -4.15 -6.47 -2.47
CA GLY A 22 -2.71 -6.26 -2.35
C GLY A 22 -2.31 -5.83 -0.94
N TYR A 23 -3.06 -4.90 -0.35
CA TYR A 23 -2.79 -4.39 1.01
C TYR A 23 -2.85 -5.51 2.05
N TYR A 24 -3.96 -6.26 2.09
CA TYR A 24 -4.16 -7.34 3.06
C TYR A 24 -3.19 -8.50 2.86
N LEU A 25 -2.88 -8.84 1.60
CA LEU A 25 -1.89 -9.87 1.31
C LEU A 25 -0.52 -9.47 1.87
N MET A 26 -0.09 -8.24 1.58
CA MET A 26 1.19 -7.74 2.03
C MET A 26 1.27 -7.74 3.56
N ILE A 27 0.34 -7.08 4.28
CA ILE A 27 0.41 -7.03 5.75
C ILE A 27 0.28 -8.42 6.40
N GLY A 28 -0.44 -9.35 5.76
CA GLY A 28 -0.63 -10.72 6.25
C GLY A 28 0.66 -11.54 6.28
N ILE A 29 1.60 -11.28 5.37
CA ILE A 29 2.89 -11.97 5.31
C ILE A 29 4.08 -11.09 5.72
N PHE A 30 3.87 -9.78 5.88
CA PHE A 30 4.96 -8.83 6.04
C PHE A 30 5.85 -9.12 7.24
N THR A 31 5.26 -9.28 8.42
CA THR A 31 6.01 -9.58 9.65
C THR A 31 6.72 -10.94 9.57
N LEU A 32 6.14 -11.92 8.88
CA LEU A 32 6.78 -13.22 8.65
C LEU A 32 8.03 -13.05 7.78
N TYR A 33 7.92 -12.26 6.70
CA TYR A 33 9.02 -11.97 5.80
C TYR A 33 10.15 -11.18 6.49
N LEU A 34 9.84 -10.20 7.34
CA LEU A 34 10.85 -9.44 8.07
C LEU A 34 11.66 -10.31 9.04
N LYS A 35 10.97 -11.25 9.72
CA LYS A 35 11.57 -12.15 10.72
C LYS A 35 12.29 -13.35 10.14
N ASP A 36 12.01 -13.70 8.89
CA ASP A 36 12.62 -14.87 8.26
C ASP A 36 14.14 -14.69 8.10
N VAL A 37 14.89 -15.74 8.40
CA VAL A 37 16.36 -15.71 8.47
C VAL A 37 17.01 -16.08 7.14
N GLU A 38 16.35 -16.93 6.33
CA GLU A 38 16.92 -17.45 5.09
C GLU A 38 16.60 -16.57 3.88
N ALA A 39 15.34 -16.16 3.72
CA ALA A 39 14.87 -15.36 2.58
C ALA A 39 14.44 -13.94 2.99
N GLY A 40 14.33 -13.67 4.28
CA GLY A 40 13.92 -12.40 4.88
C GLY A 40 15.06 -11.52 5.36
N PHE A 41 14.76 -10.63 6.31
CA PHE A 41 15.72 -9.66 6.85
C PHE A 41 16.30 -10.04 8.21
N ALA A 42 15.99 -11.23 8.73
CA ALA A 42 16.42 -11.72 10.04
C ALA A 42 16.18 -10.73 11.19
N MET A 43 15.12 -9.92 11.09
CA MET A 43 14.78 -8.91 12.10
C MET A 43 14.30 -9.57 13.39
N THR A 44 14.64 -8.97 14.52
CA THR A 44 14.07 -9.36 15.81
C THR A 44 12.56 -9.08 15.85
N GLU A 45 11.85 -9.75 16.76
CA GLU A 45 10.41 -9.51 16.92
C GLU A 45 10.09 -8.05 17.26
N LYS A 46 10.96 -7.40 18.04
CA LYS A 46 10.82 -5.98 18.38
C LYS A 46 10.96 -5.09 17.13
N GLU A 47 12.01 -5.29 16.34
CA GLU A 47 12.25 -4.49 15.13
C GLU A 47 11.12 -4.68 14.11
N ALA A 48 10.68 -5.92 13.89
CA ALA A 48 9.60 -6.22 12.96
C ALA A 48 8.26 -5.61 13.41
N SER A 49 7.95 -5.68 14.71
CA SER A 49 6.74 -5.09 15.29
C SER A 49 6.76 -3.56 15.21
N ASP A 50 7.89 -2.92 15.55
CA ASP A 50 8.05 -1.47 15.47
C ASP A 50 7.91 -0.97 14.03
N LEU A 51 8.50 -1.70 13.06
CA LEU A 51 8.43 -1.36 11.64
C LEU A 51 6.99 -1.53 11.10
N TYR A 52 6.36 -2.65 11.42
CA TYR A 52 4.97 -2.95 11.05
C TYR A 52 3.98 -1.92 11.62
N GLY A 53 4.11 -1.60 12.91
CA GLY A 53 3.26 -0.63 13.59
C GLY A 53 3.42 0.77 13.00
N THR A 54 4.66 1.19 12.73
CA THR A 54 4.95 2.49 12.08
C THR A 54 4.36 2.55 10.68
N PHE A 55 4.52 1.48 9.90
CA PHE A 55 3.96 1.37 8.56
C PHE A 55 2.43 1.54 8.57
N ILE A 56 1.72 0.79 9.42
CA ILE A 56 0.26 0.89 9.53
C ILE A 56 -0.16 2.29 9.96
N ALA A 57 0.51 2.86 10.97
CA ALA A 57 0.19 4.21 11.43
C ALA A 57 0.27 5.24 10.29
N LEU A 58 1.28 5.14 9.42
CA LEU A 58 1.44 6.03 8.27
C LEU A 58 0.41 5.77 7.18
N VAL A 59 0.05 4.51 6.90
CA VAL A 59 -1.02 4.16 5.96
C VAL A 59 -2.37 4.74 6.38
N PHE A 60 -2.64 4.85 7.68
CA PHE A 60 -3.88 5.49 8.16
C PHE A 60 -3.79 7.02 8.23
N LEU A 61 -2.58 7.59 8.40
CA LEU A 61 -2.39 9.03 8.51
C LEU A 61 -2.37 9.72 7.13
N THR A 62 -1.68 9.14 6.16
CA THR A 62 -1.44 9.76 4.85
C THR A 62 -2.70 10.00 4.00
N PRO A 63 -3.78 9.19 4.06
CA PRO A 63 -5.03 9.48 3.35
C PRO A 63 -5.66 10.82 3.74
N PHE A 64 -5.47 11.27 4.99
CA PHE A 64 -5.91 12.59 5.41
C PHE A 64 -5.22 13.70 4.60
N ILE A 65 -3.89 13.58 4.46
CA ILE A 65 -3.08 14.52 3.68
C ILE A 65 -3.41 14.39 2.18
N GLY A 66 -3.50 13.16 1.67
CA GLY A 66 -3.86 12.86 0.28
C GLY A 66 -5.24 13.39 -0.11
N GLY A 67 -6.22 13.32 0.80
CA GLY A 67 -7.55 13.90 0.63
C GLY A 67 -7.50 15.41 0.49
N LEU A 68 -6.77 16.11 1.37
CA LEU A 68 -6.59 17.56 1.28
C LEU A 68 -5.91 17.99 -0.03
N VAL A 69 -4.95 17.21 -0.52
CA VAL A 69 -4.28 17.46 -1.81
C VAL A 69 -5.23 17.20 -2.98
N ALA A 70 -6.04 16.13 -2.91
CA ALA A 70 -7.03 15.81 -3.92
C ALA A 70 -8.10 16.92 -4.02
N ASP A 71 -8.55 17.46 -2.89
CA ASP A 71 -9.58 18.50 -2.83
C ASP A 71 -9.09 19.84 -3.40
N ARG A 72 -7.83 20.20 -3.15
CA ARG A 72 -7.31 21.55 -3.46
C ARG A 72 -6.55 21.65 -4.78
N TYR A 73 -5.87 20.59 -5.22
CA TYR A 73 -4.89 20.71 -6.31
C TYR A 73 -5.11 19.70 -7.45
N LEU A 74 -5.23 18.41 -7.11
CA LEU A 74 -5.13 17.34 -8.13
C LEU A 74 -6.50 16.87 -8.65
N GLY A 75 -7.54 16.97 -7.84
CA GLY A 75 -8.83 16.34 -8.07
C GLY A 75 -8.78 14.82 -7.87
N TYR A 76 -9.89 14.24 -7.41
CA TYR A 76 -9.98 12.82 -7.01
C TYR A 76 -9.50 11.83 -8.08
N ARG A 77 -9.84 12.05 -9.36
CA ARG A 77 -9.49 11.10 -10.43
C ARG A 77 -7.97 10.97 -10.61
N LYS A 78 -7.23 12.08 -10.57
CA LYS A 78 -5.76 12.05 -10.72
C LYS A 78 -5.11 11.48 -9.47
N SER A 79 -5.59 11.85 -8.28
CA SER A 79 -5.08 11.32 -7.02
C SER A 79 -5.21 9.80 -6.93
N ILE A 80 -6.37 9.24 -7.31
CA ILE A 80 -6.59 7.77 -7.30
C ILE A 80 -5.63 7.07 -8.27
N VAL A 81 -5.46 7.61 -9.49
CA VAL A 81 -4.57 6.99 -10.48
C VAL A 81 -3.10 7.08 -10.06
N LEU A 82 -2.66 8.23 -9.52
CA LEU A 82 -1.29 8.40 -9.04
C LEU A 82 -0.99 7.48 -7.86
N GLY A 83 -1.87 7.43 -6.85
CA GLY A 83 -1.71 6.52 -5.71
C GLY A 83 -1.67 5.06 -6.14
N GLY A 84 -2.57 4.64 -7.03
CA GLY A 84 -2.56 3.27 -7.57
C GLY A 84 -1.27 2.92 -8.32
N LEU A 85 -0.69 3.85 -9.07
CA LEU A 85 0.59 3.65 -9.75
C LEU A 85 1.76 3.59 -8.76
N MET A 86 1.77 4.45 -7.73
CA MET A 86 2.78 4.46 -6.68
C MET A 86 2.76 3.15 -5.87
N MET A 87 1.58 2.73 -5.43
CA MET A 87 1.37 1.46 -4.73
C MET A 87 1.81 0.26 -5.59
N GLY A 88 1.45 0.25 -6.88
CA GLY A 88 1.89 -0.78 -7.82
C GLY A 88 3.42 -0.83 -7.95
N ALA A 89 4.08 0.31 -8.10
CA ALA A 89 5.54 0.41 -8.14
C ALA A 89 6.17 -0.07 -6.81
N GLY A 90 5.56 0.25 -5.68
CA GLY A 90 5.97 -0.24 -4.36
C GLY A 90 5.96 -1.77 -4.29
N TYR A 91 4.91 -2.43 -4.77
CA TYR A 91 4.87 -3.89 -4.80
C TYR A 91 5.93 -4.52 -5.71
N PHE A 92 6.23 -3.92 -6.87
CA PHE A 92 7.33 -4.40 -7.69
C PHE A 92 8.69 -4.24 -7.00
N MET A 93 8.90 -3.13 -6.28
CA MET A 93 10.15 -2.88 -5.54
C MET A 93 10.30 -3.80 -4.32
N MET A 94 9.22 -4.22 -3.66
CA MET A 94 9.26 -5.20 -2.57
C MET A 94 9.82 -6.57 -3.01
N GLY A 95 9.75 -6.91 -4.30
CA GLY A 95 10.34 -8.14 -4.82
C GLY A 95 11.87 -8.12 -4.87
N ILE A 96 12.50 -6.96 -4.67
CA ILE A 96 13.96 -6.82 -4.69
C ILE A 96 14.49 -6.94 -3.25
N HIS A 97 15.28 -7.98 -3.02
CA HIS A 97 15.85 -8.26 -1.70
C HIS A 97 16.96 -7.26 -1.34
N SER A 98 16.56 -6.12 -0.77
CA SER A 98 17.45 -5.09 -0.25
C SER A 98 16.72 -4.25 0.79
N LEU A 99 17.40 -3.95 1.90
CA LEU A 99 16.82 -3.18 3.01
C LEU A 99 16.43 -1.76 2.55
N THR A 100 17.24 -1.14 1.69
CA THR A 100 16.91 0.17 1.11
C THR A 100 15.68 0.08 0.22
N MET A 101 15.59 -0.95 -0.61
CA MET A 101 14.43 -1.15 -1.50
C MET A 101 13.15 -1.44 -0.71
N LEU A 102 13.25 -2.18 0.40
CA LEU A 102 12.15 -2.39 1.33
C LEU A 102 11.56 -1.06 1.83
N TYR A 103 12.39 -0.15 2.36
CA TYR A 103 11.91 1.14 2.88
C TYR A 103 11.36 2.05 1.78
N VAL A 104 11.98 2.07 0.61
CA VAL A 104 11.46 2.82 -0.55
C VAL A 104 10.10 2.26 -0.97
N ALA A 105 9.99 0.93 -1.07
CA ALA A 105 8.76 0.27 -1.44
C ALA A 105 7.63 0.53 -0.43
N MET A 106 7.92 0.44 0.87
CA MET A 106 6.97 0.79 1.94
C MET A 106 6.48 2.22 1.80
N THR A 107 7.39 3.16 1.53
CA THR A 107 7.04 4.58 1.33
C THR A 107 6.10 4.77 0.14
N LEU A 108 6.34 4.04 -0.96
CA LEU A 108 5.48 4.08 -2.14
C LEU A 108 4.12 3.41 -1.94
N VAL A 109 4.02 2.40 -1.06
CA VAL A 109 2.74 1.76 -0.71
C VAL A 109 1.94 2.62 0.28
N ILE A 110 2.61 3.42 1.10
CA ILE A 110 1.96 4.35 2.04
C ILE A 110 1.21 5.48 1.31
N VAL A 111 1.75 5.98 0.18
CA VAL A 111 1.26 7.17 -0.55
C VAL A 111 0.33 6.81 -1.70
#